data_AF-A0A524BB57-F1
#
_entry.id   AF-A0A524BB57-F1
#
_cell.length_a   1.000
_cell.length_b   1.000
_cell.length_c   1.000
_cell.angle_alpha   90.00
_cell.angle_beta   90.00
_cell.angle_gamma   90.00
#
_symmetry.space_group_name_H-M   'P 1'
#
loop_
_entity.id
_entity.type
_entity.pdbx_description
1 polymer ?
#
loop_
_entity_poly.entity_id
_entity_poly.type
_entity_poly.pdbx_seq_one_letter_code
_entity_poly.pdbx_strand_id
1 'polypeptide(L)'
;MLWAGLTLTTVGCGANGDEKLETGGSTAESLGTEIATSGVAYAPVSSFYSTFGPPPSLIQALHVEWQQQVLTCMTGAGFPDYQVLPKPEGPFRPVRHDELARDELEVMGFLPISNVDQLYARAADDQDARLESDGAFRAALVGDESSTSTGCAGSARSDVYGVDNVLTSTAALLSNLDSEVLVRVLSSSDYTSLEHDWSECMEEKGETFSTRSSMFNRTWEAPRPSSDEIRVSLADFDCRAVVNFGERYASISEPIFRLIAEDNAEQLADATSQLDDLAQTVEVP
;
A
#
# COMPACT_ATOMS: atom_id res chain seq x y z
N MET A 1 -45.24 -37.46 0.42
CA MET A 1 -45.85 -36.45 -0.47
C MET A 1 -44.69 -35.83 -1.24
N LEU A 2 -44.17 -36.43 -2.33
CA LEU A 2 -44.70 -36.53 -3.70
C LEU A 2 -45.13 -35.17 -4.28
N TRP A 3 -44.33 -34.65 -5.21
CA TRP A 3 -44.63 -34.17 -6.59
C TRP A 3 -43.41 -33.33 -7.06
N ALA A 4 -42.61 -33.82 -8.03
CA ALA A 4 -42.61 -33.46 -9.46
C ALA A 4 -42.10 -32.01 -9.70
N GLY A 5 -41.06 -31.70 -10.48
CA GLY A 5 -40.59 -32.28 -11.74
C GLY A 5 -40.76 -31.21 -12.83
N LEU A 6 -39.68 -30.68 -13.41
CA LEU A 6 -39.74 -29.97 -14.69
C LEU A 6 -38.47 -30.16 -15.52
N THR A 7 -38.71 -30.41 -16.80
CA THR A 7 -37.84 -30.91 -17.86
C THR A 7 -37.18 -29.80 -18.69
N LEU A 8 -36.12 -30.22 -19.40
CA LEU A 8 -35.32 -29.52 -20.39
C LEU A 8 -36.10 -28.78 -21.50
N THR A 9 -35.45 -27.73 -22.02
CA THR A 9 -35.49 -27.39 -23.46
C THR A 9 -34.08 -27.12 -23.99
N THR A 10 -33.68 -27.93 -24.96
CA THR A 10 -32.55 -27.77 -25.88
C THR A 10 -32.96 -27.00 -27.14
N VAL A 11 -32.20 -25.98 -27.54
CA VAL A 11 -32.12 -25.39 -28.91
C VAL A 11 -30.79 -24.62 -28.95
N GLY A 12 -29.89 -24.68 -29.93
CA GLY A 12 -29.78 -25.37 -31.21
C GLY A 12 -28.47 -24.92 -31.87
N CYS A 13 -27.74 -25.85 -32.47
CA CYS A 13 -26.53 -25.56 -33.27
C CYS A 13 -26.91 -24.90 -34.60
N GLY A 14 -26.23 -23.79 -34.93
CA GLY A 14 -26.23 -23.20 -36.27
C GLY A 14 -24.83 -23.24 -36.85
N ALA A 15 -24.63 -24.11 -37.84
CA ALA A 15 -23.45 -24.14 -38.71
C ALA A 15 -23.80 -23.45 -40.04
N ASN A 16 -22.84 -22.68 -40.57
CA ASN A 16 -22.43 -22.58 -41.98
C ASN A 16 -22.00 -21.15 -42.34
N GLY A 17 -20.75 -21.03 -42.80
CA GLY A 17 -20.16 -19.82 -43.33
C GLY A 17 -18.71 -20.09 -43.74
N ASP A 18 -18.55 -20.92 -44.77
CA ASP A 18 -17.30 -21.06 -45.52
C ASP A 18 -16.94 -19.74 -46.18
N GLU A 19 -15.80 -19.15 -45.82
CA GLU A 19 -15.13 -18.16 -46.67
C GLU A 19 -13.64 -18.45 -46.73
N LYS A 20 -13.24 -19.02 -47.87
CA LYS A 20 -11.85 -19.08 -48.33
C LYS A 20 -11.42 -17.66 -48.73
N LEU A 21 -10.37 -17.13 -48.12
CA LEU A 21 -9.55 -16.11 -48.77
C LEU A 21 -8.07 -16.27 -48.42
N GLU A 22 -7.36 -16.73 -49.45
CA GLU A 22 -6.06 -16.30 -49.94
C GLU A 22 -4.87 -16.17 -48.97
N THR A 23 -3.96 -17.12 -49.16
CA THR A 23 -2.52 -17.04 -48.87
C THR A 23 -1.89 -15.84 -49.59
N GLY A 24 -1.48 -14.83 -48.82
CA GLY A 24 -0.57 -13.77 -49.25
C GLY A 24 0.57 -13.65 -48.25
N GLY A 25 1.75 -14.19 -48.61
CA GLY A 25 2.98 -13.95 -47.87
C GLY A 25 3.46 -12.51 -48.08
N SER A 26 3.83 -11.84 -47.00
CA SER A 26 4.66 -10.64 -47.05
C SER A 26 5.40 -10.47 -45.72
N THR A 27 6.72 -10.62 -45.80
CA THR A 27 7.77 -9.87 -45.09
C THR A 27 7.64 -9.72 -43.57
N ALA A 28 8.36 -10.59 -42.87
CA ALA A 28 8.99 -10.28 -41.59
C ALA A 28 10.07 -9.21 -41.80
N GLU A 29 9.73 -7.94 -41.55
CA GLU A 29 10.64 -6.83 -41.26
C GLU A 29 9.77 -5.59 -41.02
N SER A 30 10.01 -4.84 -39.93
CA SER A 30 9.26 -3.64 -39.48
C SER A 30 8.09 -3.86 -38.50
N LEU A 31 8.39 -4.49 -37.36
CA LEU A 31 7.75 -4.18 -36.07
C LEU A 31 8.85 -3.90 -35.04
N GLY A 32 9.65 -2.88 -35.34
CA GLY A 32 10.63 -2.33 -34.43
C GLY A 32 10.31 -0.87 -34.22
N THR A 33 10.17 -0.47 -32.97
CA THR A 33 10.20 0.94 -32.50
C THR A 33 8.87 1.68 -32.49
N GLU A 34 7.94 1.25 -31.63
CA GLU A 34 6.94 2.16 -31.02
C GLU A 34 6.35 1.59 -29.71
N ILE A 35 7.22 1.09 -28.82
CA ILE A 35 6.88 0.84 -27.41
C ILE A 35 7.87 1.65 -26.57
N ALA A 36 7.69 2.97 -26.56
CA ALA A 36 8.43 3.85 -25.66
C ALA A 36 7.68 5.18 -25.57
N THR A 37 6.87 5.38 -24.53
CA THR A 37 6.69 6.68 -23.82
C THR A 37 5.55 6.69 -22.81
N SER A 38 4.58 5.78 -22.86
CA SER A 38 3.63 5.63 -21.75
C SER A 38 4.22 4.70 -20.70
N GLY A 39 5.05 5.24 -19.81
CA GLY A 39 5.48 4.54 -18.60
C GLY A 39 4.24 4.17 -17.80
N VAL A 40 3.81 2.91 -17.90
CA VAL A 40 2.65 2.42 -17.15
C VAL A 40 3.12 2.24 -15.72
N ALA A 41 2.63 3.08 -14.81
CA ALA A 41 2.72 2.83 -13.39
C ALA A 41 2.14 1.43 -13.13
N TYR A 42 2.92 0.55 -12.49
CA TYR A 42 2.52 -0.84 -12.30
C TYR A 42 1.20 -0.93 -11.55
N ALA A 43 0.32 -1.82 -12.00
CA ALA A 43 -0.90 -2.13 -11.26
C ALA A 43 -0.50 -2.53 -9.83
N PRO A 44 -1.19 -2.01 -8.80
CA PRO A 44 -0.85 -2.33 -7.44
C PRO A 44 -0.99 -3.84 -7.24
N VAL A 45 0.08 -4.47 -6.79
CA VAL A 45 0.03 -5.85 -6.34
C VAL A 45 -1.03 -5.96 -5.25
N SER A 46 -1.84 -7.00 -5.31
CA SER A 46 -2.83 -7.29 -4.27
C SER A 46 -2.17 -7.29 -2.91
N SER A 47 -2.73 -6.55 -1.96
CA SER A 47 -2.33 -6.59 -0.55
C SER A 47 -3.53 -6.88 0.33
N PHE A 48 -3.28 -7.51 1.48
CA PHE A 48 -4.32 -7.78 2.46
C PHE A 48 -4.90 -6.49 2.99
N TYR A 49 -4.07 -5.46 3.20
CA TYR A 49 -4.54 -4.15 3.63
C TYR A 49 -5.46 -3.47 2.61
N SER A 50 -5.18 -3.56 1.30
CA SER A 50 -6.04 -2.95 0.28
C SER A 50 -7.35 -3.71 0.06
N THR A 51 -7.36 -5.01 0.34
CA THR A 51 -8.50 -5.90 0.09
C THR A 51 -9.43 -6.01 1.30
N PHE A 52 -8.87 -6.11 2.51
CA PHE A 52 -9.59 -6.39 3.76
C PHE A 52 -9.38 -5.31 4.83
N GLY A 53 -8.59 -4.29 4.54
CA GLY A 53 -8.38 -3.17 5.46
C GLY A 53 -9.59 -2.24 5.54
N PRO A 54 -9.60 -1.34 6.53
CA PRO A 54 -10.67 -0.36 6.69
C PRO A 54 -10.71 0.58 5.48
N PRO A 55 -11.91 0.94 4.97
CA PRO A 55 -12.02 1.88 3.87
C PRO A 55 -11.50 3.27 4.30
N PRO A 56 -10.96 4.09 3.37
CA PRO A 56 -10.42 5.42 3.70
C PRO A 56 -11.41 6.36 4.39
N SER A 57 -12.72 6.21 4.13
CA SER A 57 -13.81 6.95 4.75
C SER A 57 -13.99 6.60 6.23
N LEU A 58 -13.89 5.32 6.59
CA LEU A 58 -13.95 4.88 8.00
C LEU A 58 -12.79 5.48 8.79
N ILE A 59 -11.57 5.41 8.24
CA ILE A 59 -10.41 6.02 8.89
C ILE A 59 -10.57 7.54 9.03
N GLN A 60 -11.15 8.20 8.03
CA GLN A 60 -11.46 9.63 8.13
C GLN A 60 -12.44 9.93 9.28
N ALA A 61 -13.55 9.20 9.34
CA ALA A 61 -14.57 9.40 10.35
C ALA A 61 -14.01 9.18 11.77
N LEU A 62 -13.26 8.09 11.96
CA LEU A 62 -12.61 7.79 13.24
C LEU A 62 -11.58 8.85 13.64
N HIS A 63 -10.77 9.36 12.69
CA HIS A 63 -9.80 10.42 12.98
C HIS A 63 -10.51 11.71 13.41
N VAL A 64 -11.57 12.11 12.71
CA VAL A 64 -12.36 13.31 13.04
C VAL A 64 -12.98 13.18 14.42
N GLU A 65 -13.62 12.05 14.72
CA GLU A 65 -14.25 11.80 16.01
C GLU A 65 -13.22 11.81 17.15
N TRP A 66 -12.09 11.11 16.97
CA TRP A 66 -10.99 11.08 17.94
C TRP A 66 -10.47 12.49 18.22
N GLN A 67 -10.19 13.27 17.18
CA GLN A 67 -9.69 14.64 17.34
C GLN A 67 -10.69 15.57 18.03
N GLN A 68 -11.98 15.41 17.76
CA GLN A 68 -13.03 16.20 18.38
C GLN A 68 -13.14 15.92 19.89
N GLN A 69 -13.01 14.65 20.29
CA GLN A 69 -12.99 14.26 21.69
C GLN A 69 -11.72 14.76 22.40
N VAL A 70 -10.54 14.68 21.76
CA VAL A 70 -9.30 15.24 22.31
C VAL A 70 -9.42 16.74 22.51
N LEU A 71 -9.91 17.49 21.52
CA LEU A 71 -10.12 18.93 21.60
C LEU A 71 -11.04 19.30 22.77
N THR A 72 -12.14 18.58 22.93
CA THR A 72 -13.10 18.79 24.02
C THR A 72 -12.45 18.57 25.39
N CYS A 73 -11.70 17.48 25.55
CA CYS A 73 -10.98 17.16 26.77
C CYS A 73 -9.88 18.18 27.09
N MET A 74 -9.05 18.55 26.11
CA MET A 74 -7.96 19.53 26.26
C MET A 74 -8.49 20.91 26.63
N THR A 75 -9.61 21.33 26.02
CA THR A 75 -10.30 22.57 26.40
C THR A 75 -10.75 22.53 27.86
N GLY A 76 -11.33 21.41 28.32
CA GLY A 76 -11.72 21.21 29.71
C GLY A 76 -10.53 21.17 30.69
N ALA A 77 -9.36 20.71 30.24
CA ALA A 77 -8.12 20.69 31.00
C ALA A 77 -7.40 22.05 31.08
N GLY A 78 -7.94 23.10 30.43
CA GLY A 78 -7.37 24.45 30.44
C GLY A 78 -6.47 24.79 29.25
N PHE A 79 -6.50 23.97 28.19
CA PHE A 79 -5.75 24.15 26.94
C PHE A 79 -6.70 24.39 25.75
N PRO A 80 -7.46 25.50 25.73
CA PRO A 80 -8.44 25.80 24.67
C PRO A 80 -7.79 26.12 23.32
N ASP A 81 -6.47 26.31 23.30
CA ASP A 81 -5.66 26.57 22.12
C ASP A 81 -5.08 25.28 21.50
N TYR A 82 -5.50 24.10 21.97
CA TYR A 82 -5.20 22.84 21.32
C TYR A 82 -5.69 22.86 19.86
N GLN A 83 -4.82 22.49 18.94
CA GLN A 83 -5.16 22.42 17.51
C GLN A 83 -5.43 20.97 17.12
N VAL A 84 -6.51 20.73 16.40
CA VAL A 84 -6.78 19.41 15.84
C VAL A 84 -5.66 19.07 14.85
N LEU A 85 -5.06 17.90 15.01
CA LEU A 85 -4.07 17.41 14.07
C LEU A 85 -4.77 17.10 12.75
N PRO A 86 -4.24 17.58 11.61
CA PRO A 86 -4.74 17.17 10.31
C PRO A 86 -4.65 15.64 10.23
N LYS A 87 -5.60 15.01 9.54
CA LYS A 87 -5.37 13.62 9.14
C LYS A 87 -4.08 13.61 8.31
N PRO A 88 -3.16 12.66 8.51
CA PRO A 88 -2.07 12.49 7.56
C PRO A 88 -2.68 12.30 6.17
N GLU A 89 -2.56 13.31 5.29
CA GLU A 89 -3.08 13.19 3.93
C GLU A 89 -2.06 12.39 3.15
N GLY A 90 -2.37 11.13 2.96
CA GLY A 90 -1.57 10.23 2.17
C GLY A 90 -2.26 8.88 2.11
N PRO A 91 -1.96 8.07 1.08
CA PRO A 91 -2.19 6.65 1.20
C PRO A 91 -1.53 6.17 2.51
N PHE A 92 -2.20 5.33 3.29
CA PHE A 92 -1.62 4.68 4.49
C PHE A 92 -0.37 3.86 4.19
N ARG A 93 0.00 3.75 2.92
CA ARG A 93 1.26 3.21 2.43
C ARG A 93 2.08 4.37 1.85
N PRO A 94 3.37 4.48 2.19
CA PRO A 94 4.29 5.31 1.42
C PRO A 94 4.13 4.98 -0.07
N VAL A 95 4.12 6.00 -0.94
CA VAL A 95 4.25 5.75 -2.38
C VAL A 95 5.50 4.86 -2.55
N ARG A 96 5.37 3.79 -3.32
CA ARG A 96 6.49 2.87 -3.48
C ARG A 96 7.37 3.36 -4.63
N HIS A 97 8.68 3.14 -4.54
CA HIS A 97 9.62 3.55 -5.59
C HIS A 97 9.24 3.00 -6.97
N ASP A 98 8.66 1.79 -7.01
CA ASP A 98 8.18 1.15 -8.21
C ASP A 98 6.93 1.80 -8.84
N GLU A 99 6.24 2.67 -8.10
CA GLU A 99 5.05 3.41 -8.55
C GLU A 99 5.38 4.79 -9.12
N LEU A 100 6.63 5.26 -8.95
CA LEU A 100 7.06 6.56 -9.42
C LEU A 100 7.22 6.61 -10.94
N ALA A 101 6.75 7.70 -11.53
CA ALA A 101 6.99 8.02 -12.92
C ALA A 101 8.48 8.35 -13.13
N ARG A 102 8.92 8.23 -14.38
CA ARG A 102 10.34 8.38 -14.72
C ARG A 102 10.87 9.78 -14.38
N ASP A 103 10.10 10.82 -14.65
CA ASP A 103 10.44 12.21 -14.32
C ASP A 103 10.46 12.49 -12.81
N GLU A 104 9.62 11.80 -12.03
CA GLU A 104 9.68 11.85 -10.56
C GLU A 104 10.99 11.22 -10.05
N LEU A 105 11.44 10.11 -10.66
CA LEU A 105 12.72 9.47 -10.34
C LEU A 105 13.95 10.33 -10.68
N GLU A 106 13.86 11.18 -11.70
CA GLU A 106 14.92 12.14 -12.03
C GLU A 106 15.16 13.17 -10.91
N VAL A 107 14.12 13.42 -10.10
CA VAL A 107 14.19 14.37 -8.99
C VAL A 107 14.47 13.67 -7.67
N MET A 108 13.88 12.49 -7.45
CA MET A 108 13.85 11.84 -6.13
C MET A 108 14.88 10.72 -5.96
N GLY A 109 15.35 10.08 -7.03
CA GLY A 109 16.21 8.89 -6.89
C GLY A 109 15.55 7.81 -6.01
N PHE A 110 16.25 7.38 -4.97
CA PHE A 110 15.77 6.44 -3.94
C PHE A 110 15.40 7.14 -2.62
N LEU A 111 15.25 8.48 -2.61
CA LEU A 111 14.86 9.18 -1.39
C LEU A 111 13.56 8.59 -0.82
N PRO A 112 13.50 8.31 0.49
CA PRO A 112 12.28 7.84 1.12
C PRO A 112 11.20 8.93 0.97
N ILE A 113 10.03 8.52 0.44
CA ILE A 113 8.90 9.43 0.15
C ILE A 113 8.25 9.97 1.45
N SER A 114 8.73 9.55 2.62
CA SER A 114 8.43 10.18 3.91
C SER A 114 8.85 11.66 3.99
N ASN A 115 9.56 12.21 2.99
CA ASN A 115 9.86 13.65 2.91
C ASN A 115 8.71 14.51 2.38
N VAL A 116 7.60 13.94 1.88
CA VAL A 116 6.38 14.72 1.65
C VAL A 116 5.73 15.13 2.98
N ASP A 117 5.94 14.33 4.04
CA ASP A 117 5.46 14.62 5.39
C ASP A 117 6.18 15.79 6.08
N GLN A 118 7.33 16.23 5.56
CA GLN A 118 7.98 17.47 6.04
C GLN A 118 7.13 18.73 5.78
N LEU A 119 6.04 18.63 4.99
CA LEU A 119 5.04 19.69 4.85
C LEU A 119 3.95 19.66 5.96
N TYR A 120 3.68 18.50 6.58
CA TYR A 120 2.78 18.37 7.74
C TYR A 120 3.44 18.78 9.06
N ALA A 121 4.77 18.91 9.07
CA ALA A 121 5.56 19.22 10.25
C ALA A 121 5.15 20.52 10.96
N ARG A 122 4.69 21.59 10.29
CA ARG A 122 4.53 22.88 11.00
C ARG A 122 3.45 22.94 12.10
N ALA A 123 2.38 22.14 12.00
CA ALA A 123 1.36 22.06 13.07
C ALA A 123 1.71 21.00 14.13
N ALA A 124 2.41 19.94 13.72
CA ALA A 124 2.99 18.96 14.62
C ALA A 124 4.15 19.57 15.44
N ASP A 125 5.05 20.32 14.81
CA ASP A 125 6.23 20.99 15.38
C ASP A 125 5.86 21.91 16.56
N ASP A 126 4.80 22.72 16.42
CA ASP A 126 4.36 23.61 17.50
C ASP A 126 3.75 22.84 18.68
N GLN A 127 3.06 21.72 18.41
CA GLN A 127 2.53 20.85 19.47
C GLN A 127 3.60 19.97 20.10
N ASP A 128 4.54 19.45 19.32
CA ASP A 128 5.67 18.63 19.72
C ASP A 128 6.63 19.45 20.58
N ALA A 129 6.96 20.67 20.15
CA ALA A 129 7.74 21.61 20.97
C ALA A 129 7.04 21.91 22.31
N ARG A 130 5.70 21.97 22.34
CA ARG A 130 4.93 22.19 23.56
C ARG A 130 4.83 20.94 24.43
N LEU A 131 4.75 19.75 23.83
CA LEU A 131 4.82 18.47 24.56
C LEU A 131 6.16 18.32 25.29
N GLU A 132 7.24 18.81 24.68
CA GLU A 132 8.57 18.80 25.29
C GLU A 132 8.75 19.87 26.38
N SER A 133 8.13 21.05 26.21
CA SER A 133 8.38 22.22 27.08
C SER A 133 7.34 22.47 28.17
N ASP A 134 6.11 21.98 28.02
CA ASP A 134 5.00 22.17 28.96
C ASP A 134 4.52 20.83 29.53
N GLY A 135 5.02 20.50 30.72
CA GLY A 135 4.68 19.25 31.41
C GLY A 135 3.20 19.12 31.78
N ALA A 136 2.48 20.24 31.97
CA ALA A 136 1.04 20.20 32.26
C ALA A 136 0.23 19.90 30.99
N PHE A 137 0.62 20.50 29.86
CA PHE A 137 0.05 20.19 28.55
C PHE A 137 0.28 18.72 28.19
N ARG A 138 1.50 18.22 28.39
CA ARG A 138 1.84 16.82 28.16
C ARG A 138 1.01 15.87 29.02
N ALA A 139 0.94 16.12 30.32
CA ALA A 139 0.15 15.30 31.24
C ALA A 139 -1.34 15.29 30.88
N ALA A 140 -1.89 16.41 30.40
CA ALA A 140 -3.26 16.47 29.93
C ALA A 140 -3.47 15.71 28.61
N LEU A 141 -2.58 15.88 27.63
CA LEU A 141 -2.74 15.27 26.30
C LEU A 141 -2.49 13.77 26.32
N VAL A 142 -1.30 13.34 26.76
CA VAL A 142 -0.83 11.96 26.64
C VAL A 142 -0.81 11.19 27.98
N GLY A 143 -1.09 11.86 29.10
CA GLY A 143 -1.13 11.22 30.41
C GLY A 143 0.25 10.97 31.01
N ASP A 144 0.37 9.90 31.81
CA ASP A 144 1.66 9.47 32.34
C ASP A 144 2.43 8.61 31.34
N GLU A 145 3.76 8.60 31.41
CA GLU A 145 4.61 7.82 30.49
C GLU A 145 4.42 6.30 30.61
N SER A 146 3.67 5.83 31.61
CA SER A 146 3.51 4.41 31.92
C SER A 146 2.25 3.77 31.34
N SER A 147 1.33 4.54 30.74
CA SER A 147 0.07 4.01 30.24
C SER A 147 -0.39 4.67 28.94
N THR A 148 -0.53 3.85 27.90
CA THR A 148 -1.00 4.27 26.55
C THR A 148 -2.49 4.65 26.49
N SER A 149 -3.20 4.56 27.63
CA SER A 149 -4.63 4.80 27.76
C SER A 149 -4.99 5.98 28.67
N THR A 150 -4.01 6.75 29.17
CA THR A 150 -4.29 7.94 29.99
C THR A 150 -4.21 9.24 29.18
N GLY A 151 -4.61 10.35 29.81
CA GLY A 151 -4.74 11.64 29.14
C GLY A 151 -5.92 11.72 28.17
N CYS A 152 -6.08 12.89 27.56
CA CYS A 152 -7.15 13.17 26.61
C CYS A 152 -7.03 12.31 25.34
N ALA A 153 -5.81 12.13 24.80
CA ALA A 153 -5.57 11.33 23.60
C ALA A 153 -5.83 9.84 23.83
N GLY A 154 -5.36 9.29 24.95
CA GLY A 154 -5.56 7.89 25.31
C GLY A 154 -7.02 7.57 25.59
N SER A 155 -7.71 8.41 26.37
CA SER A 155 -9.14 8.22 26.69
C SER A 155 -10.01 8.29 25.44
N ALA A 156 -9.83 9.33 24.61
CA ALA A 156 -10.54 9.47 23.34
C ALA A 156 -10.22 8.30 22.39
N ARG A 157 -8.99 7.79 22.39
CA ARG A 157 -8.63 6.63 21.57
C ARG A 157 -9.38 5.38 22.03
N SER A 158 -9.45 5.12 23.33
CA SER A 158 -10.21 3.98 23.86
C SER A 158 -11.71 4.09 23.58
N ASP A 159 -12.27 5.29 23.63
CA ASP A 159 -13.68 5.52 23.34
C ASP A 159 -14.01 5.36 21.84
N VAL A 160 -13.13 5.83 20.95
CA VAL A 160 -13.35 5.80 19.49
C VAL A 160 -12.98 4.46 18.86
N TYR A 161 -11.86 3.86 19.25
CA TYR A 161 -11.32 2.64 18.61
C TYR A 161 -11.58 1.37 19.43
N GLY A 162 -12.16 1.48 20.64
CA GLY A 162 -12.36 0.39 21.57
C GLY A 162 -11.10 0.00 22.36
N VAL A 163 -11.30 -0.66 23.51
CA VAL A 163 -10.24 -1.05 24.45
C VAL A 163 -9.25 -2.06 23.81
N ASP A 164 -9.72 -2.91 22.91
CA ASP A 164 -8.91 -3.88 22.16
C ASP A 164 -8.38 -3.34 20.81
N ASN A 165 -8.65 -2.07 20.50
CA ASN A 165 -8.18 -1.34 19.31
C ASN A 165 -8.19 -2.20 18.03
N VAL A 166 -9.41 -2.50 17.57
CA VAL A 166 -9.71 -3.35 16.39
C VAL A 166 -8.87 -2.96 15.17
N LEU A 167 -8.62 -1.66 14.97
CA LEU A 167 -7.77 -1.20 13.87
C LEU A 167 -6.34 -1.71 13.97
N THR A 168 -5.75 -1.71 15.17
CA THR A 168 -4.36 -2.17 15.37
C THR A 168 -4.26 -3.69 15.28
N SER A 169 -5.20 -4.45 15.86
CA SER A 169 -5.19 -5.91 15.73
C SER A 169 -5.40 -6.32 14.27
N THR A 170 -6.33 -5.68 13.56
CA THR A 170 -6.57 -5.91 12.13
C THR A 170 -5.36 -5.52 11.29
N ALA A 171 -4.78 -4.34 11.50
CA ALA A 171 -3.58 -3.91 10.78
C ALA A 171 -2.40 -4.89 11.01
N ALA A 172 -2.22 -5.38 12.23
CA ALA A 172 -1.19 -6.37 12.54
C ALA A 172 -1.45 -7.71 11.82
N LEU A 173 -2.69 -8.20 11.82
CA LEU A 173 -3.08 -9.40 11.07
C LEU A 173 -2.76 -9.24 9.58
N LEU A 174 -3.28 -8.18 8.94
CA LEU A 174 -3.10 -7.95 7.51
C LEU A 174 -1.61 -7.77 7.15
N SER A 175 -0.85 -7.05 7.98
CA SER A 175 0.61 -6.90 7.80
C SER A 175 1.37 -8.22 7.91
N ASN A 176 0.96 -9.11 8.81
CA ASN A 176 1.56 -10.44 8.95
C ASN A 176 1.28 -11.30 7.71
N LEU A 177 0.05 -11.26 7.19
CA LEU A 177 -0.33 -11.99 5.98
C LEU A 177 0.39 -11.44 4.74
N ASP A 178 0.52 -10.12 4.59
CA ASP A 178 1.31 -9.49 3.54
C ASP A 178 2.80 -9.91 3.64
N SER A 179 3.35 -9.99 4.85
CA SER A 179 4.72 -10.47 5.08
C SER A 179 4.88 -11.94 4.69
N GLU A 180 3.86 -12.77 4.94
CA GLU A 180 3.87 -14.18 4.53
C GLU A 180 3.85 -14.32 3.01
N VAL A 181 3.03 -13.54 2.30
CA VAL A 181 3.04 -13.47 0.82
C VAL A 181 4.44 -13.11 0.35
N LEU A 182 5.03 -12.05 0.89
CA LEU A 182 6.36 -11.59 0.50
C LEU A 182 7.41 -12.70 0.70
N VAL A 183 7.45 -13.35 1.87
CA VAL A 183 8.40 -14.44 2.15
C VAL A 183 8.26 -15.58 1.13
N ARG A 184 7.03 -15.99 0.80
CA ARG A 184 6.76 -17.05 -0.18
C ARG A 184 7.13 -16.63 -1.60
N VAL A 185 6.85 -15.40 -2.00
CA VAL A 185 7.24 -14.83 -3.30
C VAL A 185 8.77 -14.82 -3.43
N LEU A 186 9.46 -14.23 -2.46
CA LEU A 186 10.93 -14.12 -2.45
C LEU A 186 11.63 -15.48 -2.46
N SER A 187 10.98 -16.53 -1.95
CA SER A 187 11.49 -17.90 -1.93
C SER A 187 11.16 -18.71 -3.19
N SER A 188 10.36 -18.15 -4.12
CA SER A 188 9.95 -18.86 -5.33
C SER A 188 11.05 -18.88 -6.39
N SER A 189 11.14 -19.98 -7.15
CA SER A 189 12.05 -20.07 -8.31
C SER A 189 11.72 -19.03 -9.37
N ASP A 190 10.44 -18.72 -9.54
CA ASP A 190 9.96 -17.78 -10.55
C ASP A 190 10.39 -16.35 -10.22
N TYR A 191 10.32 -15.96 -8.94
CA TYR A 191 10.85 -14.67 -8.49
C TYR A 191 12.38 -14.63 -8.59
N THR A 192 13.07 -15.73 -8.24
CA THR A 192 14.52 -15.83 -8.40
C THR A 192 14.94 -15.63 -9.86
N SER A 193 14.21 -16.23 -10.81
CA SER A 193 14.42 -16.03 -12.23
C SER A 193 14.11 -14.60 -12.67
N LEU A 194 13.05 -13.99 -12.14
CA LEU A 194 12.71 -12.60 -12.44
C LEU A 194 13.78 -11.61 -11.96
N GLU A 195 14.31 -11.80 -10.74
CA GLU A 195 15.43 -11.01 -10.22
C GLU A 195 16.71 -11.21 -11.05
N HIS A 196 16.95 -12.43 -11.55
CA HIS A 196 18.08 -12.70 -12.43
C HIS A 196 17.97 -11.92 -13.74
N ASP A 197 16.83 -11.99 -14.43
CA ASP A 197 16.61 -11.25 -15.68
C ASP A 197 16.76 -9.72 -15.46
N TRP A 198 16.23 -9.21 -14.34
CA TRP A 198 16.41 -7.80 -13.96
C TRP A 198 17.88 -7.45 -13.72
N SER A 199 18.61 -8.32 -13.00
CA SER A 199 20.04 -8.13 -12.71
C SER A 199 20.89 -8.13 -13.98
N GLU A 200 20.58 -8.97 -14.96
CA GLU A 200 21.28 -8.98 -16.26
C GLU A 200 21.06 -7.64 -16.99
N CYS A 201 19.83 -7.13 -17.01
CA CYS A 201 19.57 -5.82 -17.59
C CYS A 201 20.33 -4.68 -16.88
N MET A 202 20.39 -4.72 -15.55
CA MET A 202 21.15 -3.73 -14.77
C MET A 202 22.65 -3.80 -15.10
N GLU A 203 23.21 -5.00 -15.26
CA GLU A 203 24.61 -5.18 -15.65
C GLU A 203 24.89 -4.62 -17.04
N GLU A 204 23.99 -4.82 -18.02
CA GLU A 204 24.08 -4.20 -19.34
C GLU A 204 24.05 -2.67 -19.29
N LYS A 205 23.40 -2.09 -18.28
CA LYS A 205 23.37 -0.64 -17.99
C LYS A 205 24.60 -0.17 -17.22
N GLY A 206 25.52 -1.07 -16.84
CA GLY A 206 26.74 -0.78 -16.09
C GLY A 206 26.56 -0.79 -14.57
N GLU A 207 25.44 -1.30 -14.06
CA GLU A 207 25.12 -1.36 -12.64
C GLU A 207 25.20 -2.81 -12.13
N THR A 208 26.00 -3.07 -11.10
CA THR A 208 26.23 -4.44 -10.59
C THR A 208 25.42 -4.71 -9.34
N PHE A 209 24.16 -5.11 -9.50
CA PHE A 209 23.29 -5.51 -8.40
C PHE A 209 22.72 -6.90 -8.64
N SER A 210 23.02 -7.85 -7.75
CA SER A 210 22.50 -9.22 -7.85
C SER A 210 21.01 -9.35 -7.51
N THR A 211 20.44 -8.36 -6.82
CA THR A 211 19.02 -8.32 -6.43
C THR A 211 18.56 -6.87 -6.28
N ARG A 212 17.26 -6.61 -6.43
CA ARG A 212 16.65 -5.31 -6.09
C ARG A 212 16.85 -4.95 -4.63
N SER A 213 16.78 -5.92 -3.72
CA SER A 213 17.03 -5.71 -2.28
C SER A 213 18.45 -5.19 -2.01
N SER A 214 19.47 -5.70 -2.70
CA SER A 214 20.85 -5.20 -2.52
C SER A 214 21.04 -3.79 -3.10
N MET A 215 20.27 -3.42 -4.13
CA MET A 215 20.21 -2.06 -4.64
C MET A 215 19.54 -1.10 -3.64
N PHE A 216 18.36 -1.44 -3.10
CA PHE A 216 17.68 -0.59 -2.12
C PHE A 216 18.44 -0.48 -0.78
N ASN A 217 19.19 -1.51 -0.39
CA ASN A 217 20.01 -1.49 0.82
C ASN A 217 21.34 -0.75 0.66
N ARG A 218 21.68 -0.28 -0.55
CA ARG A 218 22.85 0.56 -0.76
C ARG A 218 22.68 1.88 -0.02
N THR A 219 23.74 2.32 0.67
CA THR A 219 23.74 3.64 1.30
C THR A 219 23.84 4.72 0.22
N TRP A 220 22.83 5.57 0.16
CA TRP A 220 22.78 6.76 -0.69
C TRP A 220 23.10 8.02 0.11
N GLU A 221 23.60 9.04 -0.56
CA GLU A 221 23.90 10.32 0.09
C GLU A 221 22.60 11.07 0.42
N ALA A 222 22.54 11.65 1.61
CA ALA A 222 21.43 12.47 2.08
C ALA A 222 21.89 13.93 2.26
N PRO A 223 21.00 14.95 2.23
CA PRO A 223 19.53 14.87 2.16
C PRO A 223 18.95 14.93 0.73
N ARG A 224 19.78 15.02 -0.30
CA ARG A 224 19.36 15.10 -1.71
C ARG A 224 19.98 13.96 -2.49
N PRO A 225 19.30 13.42 -3.51
CA PRO A 225 19.81 12.28 -4.21
C PRO A 225 21.03 12.68 -5.04
N SER A 226 22.04 11.82 -5.03
CA SER A 226 23.23 12.04 -5.83
C SER A 226 22.96 11.78 -7.32
N SER A 227 23.83 12.27 -8.22
CA SER A 227 23.72 11.92 -9.64
C SER A 227 23.87 10.42 -9.90
N ASP A 228 24.64 9.71 -9.05
CA ASP A 228 24.79 8.26 -9.11
C ASP A 228 23.50 7.54 -8.72
N GLU A 229 22.85 8.00 -7.65
CA GLU A 229 21.56 7.48 -7.18
C GLU A 229 20.46 7.64 -8.23
N ILE A 230 20.33 8.84 -8.81
CA ILE A 230 19.37 9.11 -9.87
C ILE A 230 19.65 8.19 -11.07
N ARG A 231 20.93 8.04 -11.47
CA ARG A 231 21.30 7.15 -12.58
C ARG A 231 20.87 5.70 -12.32
N VAL A 232 21.15 5.17 -11.13
CA VAL A 232 20.79 3.80 -10.75
C VAL A 232 19.27 3.63 -10.68
N SER A 233 18.57 4.62 -10.12
CA SER A 233 17.11 4.63 -10.04
C SER A 233 16.43 4.61 -11.42
N LEU A 234 16.98 5.36 -12.38
CA LEU A 234 16.49 5.35 -13.76
C LEU A 234 16.82 4.04 -14.48
N ALA A 235 18.01 3.47 -14.20
CA ALA A 235 18.36 2.14 -14.72
C ALA A 235 17.39 1.06 -14.19
N ASP A 236 17.03 1.08 -12.89
CA ASP A 236 16.01 0.18 -12.34
C ASP A 236 14.66 0.36 -13.02
N PHE A 237 14.20 1.60 -13.20
CA PHE A 237 12.94 1.89 -13.90
C PHE A 237 12.93 1.28 -15.31
N ASP A 238 13.97 1.57 -16.10
CA ASP A 238 14.09 1.07 -17.48
C ASP A 238 14.17 -0.46 -17.49
N CYS A 239 14.94 -1.06 -16.59
CA CYS A 239 15.11 -2.51 -16.53
C CYS A 239 13.85 -3.25 -16.07
N ARG A 240 13.10 -2.68 -15.11
CA ARG A 240 11.78 -3.22 -14.73
C ARG A 240 10.83 -3.24 -15.93
N ALA A 241 10.83 -2.18 -16.74
CA ALA A 241 10.02 -2.13 -17.95
C ALA A 241 10.45 -3.19 -18.99
N VAL A 242 11.75 -3.33 -19.23
CA VAL A 242 12.32 -4.31 -20.18
C VAL A 242 11.95 -5.74 -19.83
N VAL A 243 12.08 -6.13 -18.55
CA VAL A 243 11.82 -7.52 -18.12
C VAL A 243 10.36 -7.75 -17.74
N ASN A 244 9.50 -6.76 -17.94
CA ASN A 244 8.10 -6.75 -17.54
C ASN A 244 7.91 -7.13 -16.05
N PHE A 245 8.69 -6.47 -15.18
CA PHE A 245 8.86 -6.91 -13.80
C PHE A 245 7.54 -6.95 -13.02
N GLY A 246 6.73 -5.90 -13.06
CA GLY A 246 5.52 -5.85 -12.25
C GLY A 246 4.43 -6.83 -12.70
N GLU A 247 4.22 -7.05 -14.01
CA GLU A 247 3.25 -8.07 -14.46
C GLU A 247 3.71 -9.48 -14.07
N ARG A 248 5.01 -9.78 -14.23
CA ARG A 248 5.57 -11.07 -13.81
C ARG A 248 5.49 -11.23 -12.29
N TYR A 249 5.83 -10.20 -11.53
CA TYR A 249 5.70 -10.20 -10.08
C TYR A 249 4.24 -10.42 -9.63
N ALA A 250 3.27 -9.77 -10.27
CA ALA A 250 1.85 -9.98 -10.02
C ALA A 250 1.46 -11.44 -10.32
N SER A 251 1.89 -12.00 -11.46
CA SER A 251 1.60 -13.40 -11.82
C SER A 251 2.17 -14.42 -10.82
N ILE A 252 3.28 -14.09 -10.15
CA ILE A 252 3.88 -14.91 -9.09
C ILE A 252 3.14 -14.73 -7.76
N SER A 253 2.83 -13.48 -7.39
CA SER A 253 2.29 -13.13 -6.07
C SER A 253 0.80 -13.38 -5.93
N GLU A 254 -0.02 -13.20 -6.98
CA GLU A 254 -1.48 -13.37 -6.90
C GLU A 254 -1.93 -14.78 -6.51
N PRO A 255 -1.38 -15.88 -7.08
CA PRO A 255 -1.72 -17.23 -6.63
C PRO A 255 -1.37 -17.46 -5.16
N ILE A 256 -0.23 -16.93 -4.70
CA ILE A 256 0.23 -17.04 -3.31
C ILE A 256 -0.69 -16.26 -2.37
N PHE A 257 -1.05 -15.03 -2.76
CA PHE A 257 -2.02 -14.20 -2.04
C PHE A 257 -3.36 -14.93 -1.88
N ARG A 258 -3.92 -15.48 -2.96
CA ARG A 258 -5.18 -16.25 -2.90
C ARG A 258 -5.08 -17.44 -1.96
N LEU A 259 -4.00 -18.20 -2.04
CA LEU A 259 -3.78 -19.34 -1.16
C LEU A 259 -3.76 -18.92 0.32
N ILE A 260 -3.01 -17.86 0.66
CA ILE A 260 -2.95 -17.35 2.04
C ILE A 260 -4.32 -16.80 2.48
N ALA A 261 -5.06 -16.14 1.59
CA ALA A 261 -6.39 -15.63 1.88
C ALA A 261 -7.39 -16.78 2.14
N GLU A 262 -7.34 -17.85 1.35
CA GLU A 262 -8.14 -19.06 1.54
C GLU A 262 -7.80 -19.76 2.87
N ASP A 263 -6.51 -19.91 3.18
CA ASP A 263 -6.03 -20.51 4.43
C ASP A 263 -6.43 -19.70 5.68
N ASN A 264 -6.68 -18.40 5.53
CA ASN A 264 -7.01 -17.47 6.62
C ASN A 264 -8.44 -16.89 6.51
N ALA A 265 -9.31 -17.51 5.73
CA ALA A 265 -10.63 -16.95 5.40
C ALA A 265 -11.49 -16.62 6.64
N GLU A 266 -11.43 -17.45 7.70
CA GLU A 266 -12.16 -17.21 8.96
C GLU A 266 -11.63 -15.96 9.69
N GLN A 267 -10.31 -15.84 9.85
CA GLN A 267 -9.70 -14.67 10.50
C GLN A 267 -9.97 -13.36 9.73
N LEU A 268 -9.96 -13.43 8.39
CA LEU A 268 -10.25 -12.29 7.53
C LEU A 268 -11.73 -11.89 7.60
N ALA A 269 -12.65 -12.86 7.66
CA ALA A 269 -14.06 -12.62 7.85
C ALA A 269 -14.34 -11.97 9.21
N ASP A 270 -13.72 -12.48 10.28
CA ASP A 270 -13.83 -11.91 11.63
C ASP A 270 -13.29 -10.47 11.68
N ALA A 271 -12.11 -10.22 11.11
CA ALA A 271 -11.54 -8.87 11.05
C ALA A 271 -12.44 -7.91 10.27
N THR A 272 -12.99 -8.34 9.14
CA THR A 272 -13.92 -7.53 8.33
C THR A 272 -15.19 -7.22 9.11
N SER A 273 -15.76 -8.21 9.81
CA SER A 273 -16.96 -7.99 10.65
C SER A 273 -16.68 -6.99 11.77
N GLN A 274 -15.52 -7.05 12.43
CA GLN A 274 -15.17 -6.10 13.48
C GLN A 274 -15.00 -4.67 12.94
N LEU A 275 -14.47 -4.52 11.71
CA LEU A 275 -14.38 -3.23 11.04
C LEU A 275 -15.76 -2.68 10.66
N ASP A 276 -16.67 -3.53 10.20
CA ASP A 276 -18.05 -3.14 9.87
C ASP A 276 -18.84 -2.73 11.12
N ASP A 277 -18.64 -3.43 12.23
CA ASP A 277 -19.23 -3.06 13.53
C ASP A 277 -18.68 -1.71 14.01
N LEU A 278 -17.37 -1.49 13.89
CA LEU A 278 -16.73 -0.21 14.19
C LEU A 278 -17.25 0.92 13.28
N ALA A 279 -17.51 0.64 12.01
CA ALA A 279 -18.05 1.63 11.09
C ALA A 279 -19.48 2.09 11.46
N GLN A 280 -20.24 1.26 12.16
CA GLN A 280 -21.58 1.60 12.63
C GLN A 280 -21.58 2.47 13.89
N THR A 281 -20.47 2.55 14.64
CA THR A 281 -20.38 3.38 15.86
C THR A 281 -20.04 4.84 15.57
N VAL A 282 -19.52 5.13 14.38
CA VAL A 282 -19.22 6.48 13.91
C VAL A 282 -20.22 6.92 12.85
N GLU A 283 -20.78 8.12 12.99
CA GLU A 283 -21.53 8.73 11.89
C GLU A 283 -20.53 9.01 10.76
N VAL A 284 -20.58 8.20 9.69
CA VAL A 284 -19.87 8.49 8.45
C VAL A 284 -20.68 9.58 7.72
N PRO A 285 -20.19 10.83 7.61
CA PRO A 285 -20.89 11.89 6.91
C PRO A 285 -21.02 11.64 5.40
#